data_AF-A0A938MWZ6-F1
#
_entry.id   AF-A0A938MWZ6-F1
#
_cell.length_a   1.000
_cell.length_b   1.000
_cell.length_c   1.000
_cell.angle_alpha   90.00
_cell.angle_beta   90.00
_cell.angle_gamma   90.00
#
_symmetry.space_group_name_H-M   'P 1'
#
loop_
_entity.id
_entity.type
_entity.pdbx_description
1 polymer ?
#
loop_
_entity_poly.entity_id
_entity_poly.type
_entity_poly.pdbx_seq_one_letter_code
_entity_poly.pdbx_strand_id
1 'polypeptide(L)'
;MTVFPLPGAFGRKGKTMIGFKRRRAQYGNGSRRGTAWRFCAAIGIVIAIGAAKPVADLSATEQQQSGKPASDAEFKTHVLPAIEAVCLDCHGEDEPEAGLSLAGFRSADQVLASRKVWENVYKQLRIDGMPPEDYEPRLTDQQRQLLLDWLDRKLYQLDPALPDDPGRVTIHRLNRLEYNNTVRDLLGID
;
A
#
# COMPACT_ATOMS: atom_id res chain seq x y z
N MET A 1 25.36 39.83 28.78
CA MET A 1 24.77 39.73 30.13
C MET A 1 23.62 40.72 30.23
N THR A 2 22.40 40.30 29.88
CA THR A 2 21.18 41.07 30.16
C THR A 2 20.08 40.07 30.49
N VAL A 3 19.77 40.03 31.78
CA VAL A 3 18.74 39.22 32.42
C VAL A 3 17.40 39.93 32.20
N PHE A 4 16.38 39.20 31.73
CA PHE A 4 14.99 39.65 31.78
C PHE A 4 14.12 38.55 32.42
N PRO A 5 13.20 38.92 33.34
CA PRO A 5 12.60 37.97 34.28
C PRO A 5 11.34 37.29 33.75
N LEU A 6 11.13 36.06 34.25
CA LEU A 6 9.89 35.27 34.16
C LEU A 6 8.73 35.97 34.92
N PRO A 7 7.49 35.74 34.46
CA PRO A 7 6.44 35.53 35.44
C PRO A 7 5.51 34.35 35.11
N GLY A 8 5.09 33.67 36.19
CA GLY A 8 3.67 33.36 36.34
C GLY A 8 3.26 31.91 36.08
N ALA A 9 3.43 31.09 37.12
CA ALA A 9 2.67 29.87 37.30
C ALA A 9 1.16 30.16 37.30
N PHE A 10 0.39 29.41 36.50
CA PHE A 10 -1.06 29.32 36.64
C PHE A 10 -1.48 27.85 36.64
N GLY A 11 -1.67 27.33 37.85
CA GLY A 11 -2.36 26.06 38.06
C GLY A 11 -3.84 26.19 37.75
N ARG A 12 -4.40 25.21 37.06
CA ARG A 12 -5.86 25.02 37.02
C ARG A 12 -6.21 23.53 37.01
N LYS A 13 -6.54 23.07 38.23
CA LYS A 13 -7.69 22.26 38.65
C LYS A 13 -8.16 21.15 37.70
N GLY A 14 -8.16 19.93 38.24
CA GLY A 14 -8.70 18.74 37.61
C GLY A 14 -10.18 18.83 37.24
N LYS A 15 -10.52 18.09 36.19
CA LYS A 15 -11.88 17.76 35.82
C LYS A 15 -11.97 16.26 35.54
N THR A 16 -12.55 15.58 36.53
CA THR A 16 -13.62 14.58 36.36
C THR A 16 -13.46 13.61 35.18
N MET A 17 -12.87 12.47 35.53
CA MET A 17 -13.31 11.10 35.21
C MET A 17 -14.64 11.02 34.45
N ILE A 18 -14.57 10.90 33.13
CA ILE A 18 -15.71 10.45 32.30
C ILE A 18 -15.54 8.93 32.18
N GLY A 19 -16.38 8.21 32.91
CA GLY A 19 -16.41 6.75 32.94
C GLY A 19 -16.78 6.18 31.58
N PHE A 20 -15.77 5.70 30.84
CA PHE A 20 -15.96 4.92 29.63
C PHE A 20 -16.42 3.51 30.02
N LYS A 21 -17.74 3.35 30.16
CA LYS A 21 -18.41 2.06 30.39
C LYS A 21 -18.15 1.17 29.17
N ARG A 22 -17.11 0.33 29.21
CA ARG A 22 -16.81 -0.68 28.19
C ARG A 22 -17.99 -1.66 28.12
N ARG A 23 -18.87 -1.51 27.13
CA ARG A 23 -19.83 -2.55 26.77
C ARG A 23 -19.07 -3.67 26.08
N ARG A 24 -18.84 -4.76 26.81
CA ARG A 24 -18.28 -6.01 26.30
C ARG A 24 -19.34 -6.63 25.38
N ALA A 25 -19.15 -6.53 24.07
CA ALA A 25 -19.97 -7.24 23.09
C ALA A 25 -19.65 -8.74 23.21
N GLN A 26 -20.62 -9.49 23.73
CA GLN A 26 -20.63 -10.95 23.74
C GLN A 26 -20.91 -11.42 22.31
N TYR A 27 -19.88 -11.83 21.58
CA TYR A 27 -20.06 -12.61 20.35
C TYR A 27 -20.45 -14.03 20.75
N GLY A 28 -21.76 -14.29 20.75
CA GLY A 28 -22.34 -15.61 20.92
C GLY A 28 -22.11 -16.46 19.68
N ASN A 29 -21.27 -17.47 19.83
CA ASN A 29 -21.13 -18.63 18.96
C ASN A 29 -22.46 -19.38 18.86
N GLY A 30 -23.07 -19.38 17.67
CA GLY A 30 -24.33 -20.06 17.38
C GLY A 30 -24.21 -20.95 16.14
N SER A 31 -23.39 -22.01 16.21
CA SER A 31 -23.39 -23.06 15.19
C SER A 31 -24.71 -23.86 15.26
N ARG A 32 -25.72 -23.45 14.50
CA ARG A 32 -26.92 -24.27 14.28
C ARG A 32 -26.65 -25.24 13.13
N ARG A 33 -26.11 -26.40 13.48
CA ARG A 33 -26.10 -27.60 12.64
C ARG A 33 -27.55 -28.09 12.51
N GLY A 34 -28.22 -27.71 11.42
CA GLY A 34 -29.52 -28.24 11.02
C GLY A 34 -29.33 -29.59 10.32
N THR A 35 -29.37 -30.65 11.11
CA THR A 35 -29.58 -32.02 10.64
C THR A 35 -30.97 -32.19 10.02
N ALA A 36 -31.06 -33.17 9.13
CA ALA A 36 -32.29 -33.81 8.62
C ALA A 36 -32.94 -33.15 7.40
N TRP A 37 -32.40 -33.47 6.21
CA TRP A 37 -33.28 -33.78 5.09
C TRP A 37 -33.32 -35.29 4.88
N ARG A 38 -34.52 -35.81 5.07
CA ARG A 38 -34.85 -37.23 5.10
C ARG A 38 -34.85 -37.74 3.66
N PHE A 39 -34.34 -38.95 3.52
CA PHE A 39 -34.38 -39.77 2.31
C PHE A 39 -35.77 -39.79 1.66
N CYS A 40 -35.84 -39.37 0.40
CA CYS A 40 -36.83 -39.84 -0.55
C CYS A 40 -36.07 -40.48 -1.71
N ALA A 41 -35.88 -41.79 -1.61
CA ALA A 41 -35.48 -42.61 -2.74
C ALA A 41 -36.66 -42.71 -3.72
N ALA A 42 -36.45 -42.31 -4.96
CA ALA A 42 -37.23 -42.81 -6.09
C ALA A 42 -36.33 -42.84 -7.33
N ILE A 43 -36.15 -44.06 -7.81
CA ILE A 43 -35.41 -44.44 -9.00
C ILE A 43 -36.14 -43.87 -10.22
N GLY A 44 -35.39 -43.22 -11.11
CA GLY A 44 -35.90 -42.70 -12.36
C GLY A 44 -34.76 -42.13 -13.21
N ILE A 45 -33.97 -43.03 -13.82
CA ILE A 45 -33.02 -42.66 -14.87
C ILE A 45 -33.84 -42.21 -16.08
N VAL A 46 -33.79 -40.92 -16.38
CA VAL A 46 -34.09 -40.39 -17.72
C VAL A 46 -32.88 -39.58 -18.16
N ILE A 47 -32.11 -40.17 -19.05
CA ILE A 47 -31.00 -39.53 -19.76
C ILE A 47 -31.64 -38.53 -20.73
N ALA A 48 -31.60 -37.25 -20.37
CA ALA A 48 -31.78 -36.15 -21.32
C ALA A 48 -30.41 -35.50 -21.51
N ILE A 49 -29.77 -35.81 -22.64
CA ILE A 49 -28.55 -35.15 -23.11
C ILE A 49 -28.94 -33.74 -23.52
N GLY A 50 -28.97 -32.82 -22.55
CA GLY A 50 -28.95 -31.40 -22.80
C GLY A 50 -27.50 -30.97 -22.98
N ALA A 51 -27.16 -30.45 -24.16
CA ALA A 51 -25.86 -29.83 -24.42
C ALA A 51 -25.73 -28.55 -23.56
N ALA A 52 -25.33 -28.73 -22.29
CA ALA A 52 -24.89 -27.66 -21.43
C ALA A 52 -23.56 -27.14 -21.98
N LYS A 53 -23.61 -25.99 -22.67
CA LYS A 53 -22.39 -25.23 -22.99
C LYS A 53 -21.67 -24.94 -21.68
N PRO A 54 -20.34 -25.15 -21.58
CA PRO A 54 -19.62 -24.70 -20.42
C PRO A 54 -19.77 -23.18 -20.38
N VAL A 55 -20.48 -22.68 -19.36
CA VAL A 55 -20.32 -21.30 -18.92
C VAL A 55 -18.87 -21.22 -18.47
N ALA A 56 -18.04 -20.63 -19.34
CA ALA A 56 -16.70 -20.24 -19.00
C ALA A 56 -16.81 -19.41 -17.72
N ASP A 57 -16.26 -19.97 -16.66
CA ASP A 57 -16.15 -19.32 -15.37
C ASP A 57 -15.32 -18.04 -15.59
N LEU A 58 -15.99 -16.89 -15.66
CA LEU A 58 -15.39 -15.56 -15.62
C LEU A 58 -14.94 -15.27 -14.18
N SER A 59 -14.28 -16.24 -13.55
CA SER A 59 -13.56 -16.02 -12.30
C SER A 59 -12.24 -15.34 -12.65
N ALA A 60 -12.30 -14.00 -12.61
CA ALA A 60 -11.26 -13.14 -12.07
C ALA A 60 -9.82 -13.57 -12.37
N THR A 61 -9.32 -13.15 -13.54
CA THR A 61 -7.87 -12.91 -13.70
C THR A 61 -7.49 -11.54 -13.08
N GLU A 62 -8.03 -11.24 -11.89
CA GLU A 62 -7.82 -9.94 -11.20
C GLU A 62 -7.10 -10.12 -9.85
N GLN A 63 -6.27 -11.15 -9.75
CA GLN A 63 -5.58 -11.49 -8.51
C GLN A 63 -4.23 -12.13 -8.80
N GLN A 64 -3.23 -11.43 -9.36
CA GLN A 64 -1.82 -11.81 -9.12
C GLN A 64 -0.74 -10.80 -9.58
N GLN A 65 -0.65 -9.60 -9.00
CA GLN A 65 0.54 -8.73 -9.21
C GLN A 65 1.14 -8.13 -7.94
N SER A 66 0.52 -8.32 -6.77
CA SER A 66 0.91 -7.71 -5.49
C SER A 66 2.24 -8.20 -4.88
N GLY A 67 2.99 -9.08 -5.55
CA GLY A 67 4.28 -9.58 -5.07
C GLY A 67 5.37 -9.73 -6.12
N LYS A 68 5.13 -9.32 -7.38
CA LYS A 68 6.15 -9.43 -8.43
C LYS A 68 7.05 -8.18 -8.39
N PRO A 69 8.39 -8.34 -8.34
CA PRO A 69 9.29 -7.21 -8.46
C PRO A 69 8.98 -6.49 -9.75
N ALA A 70 8.82 -5.18 -9.67
CA ALA A 70 8.63 -4.38 -10.87
C ALA A 70 9.83 -4.62 -11.80
N SER A 71 9.58 -4.73 -13.10
CA SER A 71 10.58 -5.14 -14.08
C SER A 71 10.87 -4.04 -15.10
N ASP A 72 12.04 -4.10 -15.75
CA ASP A 72 12.39 -3.16 -16.83
C ASP A 72 11.51 -3.34 -18.08
N ALA A 73 11.06 -4.57 -18.35
CA ALA A 73 10.11 -4.83 -19.42
C ALA A 73 8.78 -4.09 -19.20
N GLU A 74 8.25 -4.17 -17.97
CA GLU A 74 7.02 -3.48 -17.57
C GLU A 74 7.16 -1.95 -17.65
N PHE A 75 8.35 -1.44 -17.31
CA PHE A 75 8.66 -0.02 -17.48
C PHE A 75 8.51 0.40 -18.94
N LYS A 76 9.16 -0.32 -19.86
CA LYS A 76 9.15 0.03 -21.28
C LYS A 76 7.79 -0.14 -21.95
N THR A 77 6.97 -1.08 -21.51
CA THR A 77 5.67 -1.35 -22.14
C THR A 77 4.53 -0.49 -21.61
N HIS A 78 4.56 -0.10 -20.34
CA HIS A 78 3.42 0.56 -19.70
C HIS A 78 3.74 1.92 -19.10
N VAL A 79 4.94 2.11 -18.55
CA VAL A 79 5.30 3.32 -17.80
C VAL A 79 5.93 4.37 -18.71
N LEU A 80 6.90 3.97 -19.53
CA LEU A 80 7.59 4.85 -20.45
C LEU A 80 6.65 5.52 -21.46
N PRO A 81 5.69 4.82 -22.10
CA PRO A 81 4.75 5.47 -23.01
C PRO A 81 3.85 6.49 -22.32
N ALA A 82 3.49 6.27 -21.06
CA ALA A 82 2.68 7.22 -20.28
C ALA A 82 3.48 8.48 -19.90
N ILE A 83 4.77 8.30 -19.56
CA ILE A 83 5.68 9.43 -19.32
C ILE A 83 5.85 10.25 -20.61
N GLU A 84 6.08 9.57 -21.74
CA GLU A 84 6.28 10.22 -23.03
C GLU A 84 5.04 10.96 -23.53
N ALA A 85 3.84 10.41 -23.29
CA ALA A 85 2.60 10.97 -23.80
C ALA A 85 2.03 12.14 -22.99
N VAL A 86 2.44 12.29 -21.72
CA VAL A 86 1.82 13.26 -20.80
C VAL A 86 2.86 14.07 -20.02
N CYS A 87 3.93 13.44 -19.56
CA CYS A 87 4.89 14.10 -18.66
C CYS A 87 5.94 14.92 -19.41
N LEU A 88 6.38 14.47 -20.59
CA LEU A 88 7.48 15.11 -21.32
C LEU A 88 7.12 16.45 -21.96
N ASP A 89 5.84 16.78 -22.08
CA ASP A 89 5.41 18.06 -22.63
C ASP A 89 5.79 19.24 -21.71
N CYS A 90 5.70 19.04 -20.39
CA CYS A 90 6.11 20.03 -19.38
C CYS A 90 7.49 19.72 -18.76
N HIS A 91 7.88 18.44 -18.68
CA HIS A 91 9.13 17.98 -18.07
C HIS A 91 10.10 17.39 -19.11
N GLY A 92 10.16 18.01 -20.29
CA GLY A 92 11.03 17.63 -21.41
C GLY A 92 12.50 18.04 -21.23
N GLU A 93 13.27 17.99 -22.32
CA GLU A 93 14.66 18.48 -22.35
C GLU A 93 14.73 20.00 -22.45
N ASP A 94 13.82 20.58 -23.24
CA ASP A 94 13.76 22.01 -23.51
C ASP A 94 12.89 22.72 -22.46
N GLU A 95 13.51 23.53 -21.62
CA GLU A 95 12.85 24.38 -20.60
C GLU A 95 11.88 23.63 -19.65
N PRO A 96 12.36 22.63 -18.90
CA PRO A 96 11.50 21.85 -18.01
C PRO A 96 10.88 22.71 -16.90
N GLU A 97 9.58 22.50 -16.66
CA GLU A 97 8.90 23.11 -15.54
C GLU A 97 9.54 22.71 -14.20
N ALA A 98 9.62 23.69 -13.29
CA ALA A 98 10.30 23.57 -12.00
C ALA A 98 11.76 23.07 -12.08
N GLY A 99 12.40 23.15 -13.26
CA GLY A 99 13.75 22.64 -13.49
C GLY A 99 13.87 21.12 -13.44
N LEU A 100 12.77 20.38 -13.60
CA LEU A 100 12.74 18.91 -13.58
C LEU A 100 12.57 18.35 -14.99
N SER A 101 13.62 17.71 -15.53
CA SER A 101 13.54 16.97 -16.78
C SER A 101 13.37 15.47 -16.53
N LEU A 102 12.43 14.84 -17.24
CA LEU A 102 12.15 13.40 -17.22
C LEU A 102 12.60 12.68 -18.51
N ALA A 103 13.08 13.41 -19.52
CA ALA A 103 13.42 12.85 -20.83
C ALA A 103 14.58 11.84 -20.81
N GLY A 104 15.46 11.92 -19.81
CA GLY A 104 16.61 11.04 -19.66
C GLY A 104 16.29 9.64 -19.11
N PHE A 105 15.07 9.39 -18.63
CA PHE A 105 14.72 8.13 -17.97
C PHE A 105 14.17 7.09 -18.97
N ARG A 106 15.04 6.16 -19.36
CA ARG A 106 14.77 5.10 -20.37
C ARG A 106 14.86 3.69 -19.82
N SER A 107 15.23 3.51 -18.54
CA SER A 107 15.21 2.21 -17.87
C SER A 107 14.74 2.30 -16.43
N ALA A 108 14.26 1.16 -15.91
CA ALA A 108 13.87 1.04 -14.51
C ALA A 108 15.03 1.31 -13.52
N ASP A 109 16.26 1.01 -13.92
CA ASP A 109 17.44 1.22 -13.06
C ASP A 109 17.77 2.71 -12.91
N GLN A 110 17.53 3.52 -13.94
CA GLN A 110 17.69 4.97 -13.86
C GLN A 110 16.65 5.60 -12.93
N VAL A 111 15.44 5.05 -12.88
CA VAL A 111 14.40 5.45 -11.93
C VAL A 111 14.88 5.23 -10.49
N LEU A 112 15.46 4.06 -10.21
CA LEU A 112 16.04 3.75 -8.91
C LEU A 112 17.26 4.61 -8.57
N ALA A 113 18.16 4.84 -9.53
CA ALA A 113 19.33 5.69 -9.35
C ALA A 113 18.94 7.12 -8.94
N SER A 114 17.82 7.62 -9.47
CA SER A 114 17.25 8.93 -9.15
C SER A 114 16.04 8.84 -8.20
N ARG A 115 16.07 7.92 -7.23
CA ARG A 115 14.94 7.63 -6.31
C ARG A 115 14.25 8.88 -5.77
N LYS A 116 15.00 9.88 -5.28
CA LYS A 116 14.42 11.11 -4.69
C LYS A 116 13.54 11.89 -5.67
N VAL A 117 13.90 11.92 -6.95
CA VAL A 117 13.11 12.58 -8.00
C VAL A 117 11.80 11.83 -8.17
N TRP A 118 11.88 10.51 -8.30
CA TRP A 118 10.72 9.64 -8.53
C TRP A 118 9.80 9.51 -7.32
N GLU A 119 10.31 9.66 -6.09
CA GLU A 119 9.48 9.82 -4.89
C GLU A 119 8.62 11.09 -4.95
N ASN A 120 9.15 12.18 -5.51
CA ASN A 120 8.39 13.41 -5.68
C ASN A 120 7.34 13.24 -6.78
N VAL A 121 7.69 12.63 -7.91
CA VAL A 121 6.73 12.29 -8.97
C VAL A 121 5.61 11.42 -8.41
N TYR A 122 5.95 10.37 -7.66
CA TYR A 122 4.98 9.51 -6.97
C TYR A 122 4.04 10.30 -6.06
N LYS A 123 4.57 11.24 -5.26
CA LYS A 123 3.75 12.10 -4.38
C LYS A 123 2.79 12.97 -5.18
N GLN A 124 3.24 13.58 -6.28
CA GLN A 124 2.41 14.42 -7.13
C GLN A 124 1.29 13.63 -7.82
N LEU A 125 1.62 12.46 -8.36
CA LEU A 125 0.63 11.55 -8.95
C LEU A 125 -0.38 11.05 -7.91
N ARG A 126 0.06 10.83 -6.66
CA ARG A 126 -0.81 10.31 -5.60
C ARG A 126 -1.84 11.34 -5.12
N ILE A 127 -1.55 12.63 -5.23
CA ILE A 127 -2.45 13.72 -4.83
C ILE A 127 -3.21 14.33 -6.00
N ASP A 128 -3.12 13.73 -7.19
CA ASP A 128 -3.71 14.26 -8.43
C ASP A 128 -3.23 15.68 -8.79
N GLY A 129 -2.05 16.05 -8.30
CA GLY A 129 -1.45 17.36 -8.56
C GLY A 129 -0.77 17.48 -9.92
N MET A 130 -0.52 16.35 -10.58
CA MET A 130 0.04 16.26 -11.92
C MET A 130 -0.74 15.23 -12.76
N PRO A 131 -1.13 15.55 -14.01
CA PRO A 131 -0.96 16.84 -14.70
C PRO A 131 -1.86 17.95 -14.12
N PRO A 132 -1.50 19.24 -14.29
CA PRO A 132 -2.29 20.36 -13.75
C PRO A 132 -3.69 20.40 -14.38
N GLU A 133 -4.65 21.02 -13.69
CA GLU A 133 -6.07 20.96 -14.07
C GLU A 133 -6.40 21.56 -15.44
N ASP A 134 -5.55 22.47 -15.92
CA ASP A 134 -5.67 23.17 -17.20
C ASP A 134 -4.93 22.46 -18.35
N TYR A 135 -4.25 21.35 -18.08
CA TYR A 135 -3.52 20.58 -19.09
C TYR A 135 -4.31 19.37 -19.58
N GLU A 136 -4.40 19.23 -20.90
CA GLU A 136 -4.86 18.03 -21.58
C GLU A 136 -3.79 17.59 -22.58
N PRO A 137 -3.46 16.29 -22.68
CA PRO A 137 -4.23 15.14 -22.17
C PRO A 137 -3.97 14.78 -20.70
N ARG A 138 -5.03 14.47 -19.94
CA ARG A 138 -4.90 13.89 -18.59
C ARG A 138 -4.77 12.37 -18.60
N LEU A 139 -4.05 11.85 -17.59
CA LEU A 139 -4.01 10.41 -17.30
C LEU A 139 -5.40 9.95 -16.86
N THR A 140 -5.87 8.82 -17.42
CA THR A 140 -7.03 8.13 -16.87
C THR A 140 -6.72 7.58 -15.48
N ASP A 141 -7.75 7.39 -14.64
CA ASP A 141 -7.58 6.83 -13.29
C ASP A 141 -6.83 5.49 -13.32
N GLN A 142 -7.08 4.65 -14.34
CA GLN A 142 -6.40 3.37 -14.51
C GLN A 142 -4.92 3.54 -14.81
N GLN A 143 -4.55 4.44 -15.72
CA GLN A 143 -3.14 4.73 -16.03
C GLN A 143 -2.42 5.31 -14.83
N ARG A 144 -3.07 6.22 -14.10
CA ARG A 144 -2.50 6.79 -12.86
C ARG A 144 -2.25 5.71 -11.81
N GLN A 145 -3.21 4.84 -11.57
CA GLN A 145 -3.02 3.72 -10.62
C GLN A 145 -1.92 2.76 -11.07
N LEU A 146 -1.85 2.45 -12.36
CA LEU A 146 -0.76 1.62 -12.91
C LEU A 146 0.62 2.24 -12.62
N LEU A 147 0.77 3.54 -12.85
CA LEU A 147 2.02 4.27 -12.57
C LEU A 147 2.35 4.26 -11.07
N LEU A 148 1.35 4.50 -10.22
CA LEU A 148 1.51 4.48 -8.77
C LEU A 148 1.93 3.10 -8.26
N ASP A 149 1.27 2.03 -8.70
CA ASP A 149 1.60 0.66 -8.30
C ASP A 149 2.98 0.22 -8.79
N TRP A 150 3.38 0.63 -9.99
CA TRP A 150 4.70 0.34 -10.49
C TRP A 150 5.79 1.11 -9.72
N LEU A 151 5.57 2.40 -9.48
CA LEU A 151 6.50 3.25 -8.71
C LEU A 151 6.59 2.79 -7.25
N ASP A 152 5.49 2.41 -6.62
CA ASP A 152 5.48 1.91 -5.25
C ASP A 152 6.35 0.65 -5.13
N ARG A 153 6.13 -0.31 -6.03
CA ARG A 153 6.93 -1.53 -6.08
C ARG A 153 8.39 -1.25 -6.38
N LYS A 154 8.70 -0.35 -7.31
CA LYS A 154 10.10 -0.01 -7.62
C LYS A 154 10.80 0.72 -6.50
N LEU A 155 10.17 1.72 -5.91
CA LEU A 155 10.83 2.60 -4.96
C LEU A 155 10.91 1.99 -3.57
N TYR A 156 9.91 1.18 -3.16
CA TYR A 156 9.75 0.73 -1.78
C TYR A 156 9.81 -0.78 -1.56
N GLN A 157 9.80 -1.63 -2.61
CA GLN A 157 10.10 -3.04 -2.36
C GLN A 157 11.55 -3.21 -1.94
N LEU A 158 11.73 -3.93 -0.83
CA LEU A 158 13.03 -4.35 -0.36
C LEU A 158 13.52 -5.47 -1.27
N ASP A 159 14.77 -5.35 -1.72
CA ASP A 159 15.46 -6.45 -2.40
C ASP A 159 15.88 -7.48 -1.33
N PRO A 160 15.36 -8.71 -1.35
CA PRO A 160 15.74 -9.75 -0.39
C PRO A 160 17.23 -10.13 -0.48
N ALA A 161 17.92 -9.77 -1.56
CA ALA A 161 19.35 -10.01 -1.73
C ALA A 161 20.22 -8.95 -1.05
N LEU A 162 19.66 -7.78 -0.71
CA LEU A 162 20.37 -6.78 0.09
C LEU A 162 20.27 -7.14 1.57
N PRO A 163 21.34 -6.91 2.37
CA PRO A 163 21.26 -7.06 3.82
C PRO A 163 20.15 -6.15 4.38
N ASP A 164 19.28 -6.72 5.21
CA ASP A 164 18.28 -5.95 5.98
C ASP A 164 19.00 -5.01 6.96
N ASP A 165 19.31 -3.79 6.51
CA ASP A 165 19.82 -2.73 7.36
C ASP A 165 18.68 -1.76 7.71
N PRO A 166 18.01 -1.92 8.87
CA PRO A 166 17.02 -0.95 9.35
C PRO A 166 17.64 0.41 9.71
N GLY A 167 18.93 0.60 9.46
CA GLY A 167 19.71 1.77 9.82
C GLY A 167 20.07 1.78 11.30
N ARG A 168 20.57 2.92 11.77
CA ARG A 168 20.92 3.11 13.17
C ARG A 168 19.66 3.24 14.03
N VAL A 169 19.21 2.13 14.59
CA VAL A 169 18.18 2.14 15.63
C VAL A 169 18.80 2.51 16.98
N THR A 170 18.27 3.54 17.64
CA THR A 170 18.60 3.82 19.04
C THR A 170 17.85 2.83 19.92
N ILE A 171 18.53 2.25 20.91
CA ILE A 171 17.91 1.36 21.91
C ILE A 171 16.74 2.11 22.58
N HIS A 172 15.52 1.65 22.34
CA HIS A 172 14.35 2.17 23.05
C HIS A 172 14.17 1.46 24.38
N ARG A 173 13.49 2.11 25.33
CA ARG A 173 13.12 1.46 26.58
C ARG A 173 12.08 0.38 26.29
N LEU A 174 12.33 -0.86 26.71
CA LEU A 174 11.34 -1.93 26.59
C LEU A 174 10.13 -1.64 27.48
N ASN A 175 8.95 -1.95 26.95
CA ASN A 175 7.72 -1.97 27.74
C ASN A 175 7.72 -3.21 28.67
N ARG A 176 6.90 -3.21 29.72
CA ARG A 176 6.83 -4.34 30.68
C ARG A 176 6.57 -5.70 30.02
N LEU A 177 5.72 -5.75 29.00
CA LEU A 177 5.43 -6.97 28.24
C LEU A 177 6.67 -7.43 27.46
N GLU A 178 7.34 -6.52 26.76
CA GLU A 178 8.55 -6.84 25.99
C GLU A 178 9.67 -7.30 26.92
N TYR A 179 9.91 -6.59 28.04
CA TYR A 179 10.89 -6.99 29.04
C TYR A 179 10.62 -8.39 29.58
N ASN A 180 9.37 -8.71 29.95
CA ASN A 180 9.01 -10.04 30.43
C ASN A 180 9.24 -11.13 29.37
N ASN A 181 8.91 -10.84 28.11
CA ASN A 181 9.18 -11.76 27.00
C ASN A 181 10.69 -11.94 26.80
N THR A 182 11.48 -10.88 26.86
CA THR A 182 12.94 -10.95 26.75
C THR A 182 13.56 -11.75 27.89
N VAL A 183 13.10 -11.56 29.13
CA VAL A 183 13.56 -12.34 30.28
C VAL A 183 13.21 -13.83 30.13
N ARG A 184 12.01 -14.15 29.65
CA ARG A 184 11.61 -15.54 29.32
C ARG A 184 12.46 -16.14 28.21
N ASP A 185 12.72 -15.40 27.12
CA ASP A 185 13.52 -15.89 25.99
C ASP A 185 14.99 -16.12 26.36
N LEU A 186 15.56 -15.23 27.18
CA LEU A 186 16.97 -15.31 27.55
C LEU A 186 17.23 -16.31 28.69
N LEU A 187 16.32 -16.41 29.66
CA LEU A 187 16.55 -17.17 30.88
C LEU A 187 15.65 -18.42 31.00
N GLY A 188 14.61 -18.55 30.18
CA GLY A 188 13.69 -19.69 30.19
C GLY A 188 12.81 -19.81 31.44
N ILE A 189 12.63 -18.72 32.19
CA ILE A 189 11.93 -18.71 33.49
C ILE A 189 10.54 -18.08 33.33
N ASP A 190 9.51 -18.72 33.89
CA ASP A 190 8.11 -18.22 33.88
C ASP A 190 7.65 -17.75 35.27
#